data_AF-C4XNN9-F1
#
_entry.id   AF-C4XNN9-F1
#
_cell.length_a   1.000
_cell.length_b   1.000
_cell.length_c   1.000
_cell.angle_alpha   90.00
_cell.angle_beta   90.00
_cell.angle_gamma   90.00
#
_symmetry.space_group_name_H-M   'P 1'
#
loop_
_entity.id
_entity.type
_entity.pdbx_description
1 polymer ?
#
loop_
_entity_poly.entity_id
_entity_poly.type
_entity_poly.pdbx_seq_one_letter_code
_entity_poly.pdbx_strand_id
1 'polypeptide(L)' 'MNLGDDQLLDLKDELAAAFRPMENLFKVMGSASVGEGGETARLCSEIGLELARSFRIKLDAALERLTAETRRS' A
#
# COMPACT_ATOMS: atom_id res chain seq x y z
N MET A 1 17.27 -11.83 12.84
CA MET A 1 16.04 -12.32 13.49
C MET A 1 15.20 -12.90 12.36
N ASN A 2 15.01 -14.22 12.31
CA ASN A 2 14.26 -14.88 11.23
C ASN A 2 12.78 -14.88 11.66
N LEU A 3 11.89 -14.26 10.88
CA LEU A 3 10.45 -14.30 11.17
C LEU A 3 9.89 -15.63 10.65
N GLY A 4 9.04 -16.28 11.44
CA GLY A 4 8.28 -17.45 10.95
C GLY A 4 7.25 -17.04 9.90
N ASP A 5 6.80 -17.98 9.06
CA ASP A 5 5.79 -17.74 7.99
C ASP A 5 4.52 -17.04 8.55
N ASP A 6 4.06 -17.42 9.74
CA ASP A 6 2.91 -16.80 10.42
C ASP A 6 3.19 -15.33 10.81
N GLN A 7 4.41 -15.03 11.29
CA GLN A 7 4.78 -13.68 11.69
C GLN A 7 4.97 -12.75 10.47
N LEU A 8 5.38 -13.29 9.33
CA LEU A 8 5.42 -12.56 8.06
C LEU A 8 4.02 -12.21 7.56
N LEU A 9 3.05 -13.11 7.77
CA LEU A 9 1.65 -12.86 7.44
C LEU A 9 1.05 -11.78 8.35
N ASP A 10 1.28 -11.87 9.65
CA ASP A 10 0.83 -10.84 10.61
C ASP A 10 1.42 -9.46 10.26
N LEU A 11 2.72 -9.40 9.96
CA LEU A 11 3.40 -8.17 9.54
C LEU A 11 2.80 -7.60 8.25
N LYS A 12 2.45 -8.45 7.27
CA LYS A 12 1.79 -8.03 6.04
C LYS A 12 0.45 -7.37 6.34
N ASP A 13 -0.35 -8.00 7.19
CA ASP A 13 -1.68 -7.53 7.54
C ASP A 13 -1.62 -6.22 8.34
N GLU A 14 -0.67 -6.08 9.26
CA GLU A 14 -0.42 -4.83 10.00
C GLU A 14 -0.04 -3.69 9.05
N LEU A 15 0.88 -3.92 8.11
CA LEU A 15 1.28 -2.93 7.11
C LEU A 15 0.12 -2.55 6.19
N ALA A 16 -0.67 -3.53 5.75
CA ALA A 16 -1.84 -3.29 4.92
C ALA A 16 -2.91 -2.49 5.68
N ALA A 17 -3.14 -2.80 6.96
CA ALA A 17 -4.08 -2.08 7.82
C ALA A 17 -3.64 -0.63 8.05
N ALA A 18 -2.35 -0.41 8.32
CA ALA A 18 -1.79 0.93 8.50
C ALA A 18 -1.85 1.78 7.21
N PHE A 19 -1.74 1.15 6.04
CA PHE A 19 -1.73 1.85 4.75
C PHE A 19 -3.14 2.13 4.18
N ARG A 20 -4.15 1.32 4.53
CA ARG A 20 -5.54 1.50 4.06
C ARG A 20 -6.10 2.93 4.23
N PRO A 21 -5.94 3.61 5.37
CA PRO A 21 -6.41 4.99 5.53
C PRO A 21 -5.84 5.94 4.47
N MET A 22 -4.57 5.77 4.10
CA MET A 22 -3.91 6.60 3.09
C MET A 22 -4.46 6.35 1.68
N GLU A 23 -4.70 5.09 1.33
CA GLU A 23 -5.36 4.78 0.05
C GLU A 23 -6.80 5.31 0.00
N ASN A 24 -7.53 5.21 1.11
CA ASN A 24 -8.89 5.75 1.21
C ASN A 24 -8.93 7.27 1.06
N LEU A 25 -7.92 7.99 1.58
CA LEU A 25 -7.77 9.43 1.36
C LEU A 25 -7.71 9.74 -0.13
N PHE A 26 -6.85 9.06 -0.89
CA PHE A 26 -6.75 9.29 -2.34
C PHE A 26 -8.05 8.97 -3.07
N LYS A 27 -8.76 7.91 -2.70
CA LYS A 27 -10.09 7.60 -3.27
C LYS A 27 -11.11 8.72 -3.03
N VAL A 28 -11.14 9.29 -1.82
CA VAL A 28 -12.01 10.43 -1.49
C VAL A 28 -11.61 11.69 -2.26
N MET A 29 -10.31 11.93 -2.46
CA MET A 29 -9.85 13.04 -3.28
C MET A 29 -10.29 12.91 -4.74
N GLY A 30 -10.40 11.69 -5.26
CA GLY A 30 -10.87 11.40 -6.62
C GLY A 30 -12.38 11.60 -6.82
N SER A 31 -13.17 11.64 -5.74
CA SER A 31 -14.61 11.94 -5.82
C SER A 31 -14.93 13.44 -5.72
N ALA A 32 -13.92 14.29 -5.51
CA ALA A 32 -14.09 15.74 -5.48
C ALA A 32 -14.54 16.26 -6.87
N SER A 33 -15.64 17.02 -6.88
CA SER A 33 -16.26 17.62 -8.08
C SER A 33 -15.32 18.63 -8.77
N VAL A 34 -15.48 18.80 -10.09
CA VAL A 34 -14.70 19.64 -11.04
C VAL A 34 -14.81 21.17 -10.77
N GLY A 35 -15.23 21.59 -9.58
CA GLY A 35 -15.21 23.00 -9.17
C GLY A 35 -13.79 23.53 -8.94
N GLU A 36 -13.65 24.80 -8.56
CA GLU A 36 -12.36 25.39 -8.18
C GLU A 36 -11.67 24.55 -7.08
N GLY A 37 -10.47 24.04 -7.38
CA GLY A 37 -9.70 23.14 -6.51
C GLY A 37 -9.94 21.63 -6.72
N GLY A 38 -10.97 21.25 -7.48
CA GLY A 38 -11.29 19.86 -7.81
C GLY A 38 -10.26 19.19 -8.72
N GLU A 39 -9.64 19.95 -9.62
CA GLU A 39 -8.59 19.43 -10.50
C GLU A 39 -7.34 19.01 -9.73
N THR A 40 -6.89 19.84 -8.78
CA THR A 40 -5.76 19.51 -7.91
C THR A 40 -6.06 18.27 -7.05
N ALA A 41 -7.26 18.20 -6.46
CA ALA A 41 -7.68 17.03 -5.69
C ALA A 41 -7.69 15.75 -6.55
N ARG A 42 -8.20 15.83 -7.79
CA ARG A 42 -8.20 14.72 -8.75
C ARG A 42 -6.78 14.28 -9.12
N LEU A 43 -5.88 15.22 -9.44
CA LEU A 43 -4.48 14.89 -9.77
C LEU A 43 -3.75 14.23 -8.59
N CYS A 44 -3.95 14.75 -7.38
CA CYS A 44 -3.41 14.13 -6.17
C CYS A 44 -3.99 12.73 -5.92
N SER A 45 -5.27 12.51 -6.21
CA SER A 45 -5.89 11.18 -6.17
C SER A 45 -5.22 10.23 -7.16
N GLU A 46 -5.05 10.63 -8.42
CA GLU A 46 -4.43 9.79 -9.46
C GLU A 46 -3.01 9.38 -9.08
N ILE A 47 -2.18 10.36 -8.66
CA ILE A 47 -0.80 10.11 -8.20
C ILE A 47 -0.81 9.19 -6.97
N GLY A 48 -1.65 9.49 -5.98
CA GLY A 48 -1.71 8.76 -4.73
C GLY A 48 -2.16 7.31 -4.91
N LEU A 49 -3.13 7.06 -5.79
CA LEU A 49 -3.59 5.71 -6.13
C LEU A 49 -2.51 4.91 -6.83
N GLU A 50 -1.71 5.53 -7.71
CA GLU A 50 -0.60 4.85 -8.37
C GLU A 50 0.53 4.54 -7.39
N LEU A 51 0.86 5.47 -6.48
CA LEU A 51 1.81 5.21 -5.39
C LEU A 51 1.32 4.07 -4.49
N ALA A 52 0.03 4.03 -4.16
CA ALA A 52 -0.57 2.96 -3.37
C ALA A 52 -0.48 1.60 -4.06
N ARG A 53 -0.74 1.55 -5.37
CA ARG A 53 -0.56 0.34 -6.18
C ARG A 53 0.91 -0.11 -6.19
N SER A 54 1.83 0.83 -6.45
CA SER A 54 3.26 0.56 -6.49
C SER A 54 3.79 0.02 -5.15
N PHE A 55 3.35 0.62 -4.03
CA PHE A 55 3.73 0.20 -2.69
C PHE A 55 3.32 -1.25 -2.41
N ARG A 56 2.07 -1.63 -2.73
CA ARG A 56 1.57 -3.00 -2.54
C ARG A 56 2.41 -4.03 -3.28
N ILE A 57 2.67 -3.78 -4.57
CA ILE A 57 3.48 -4.68 -5.40
C ILE A 57 4.88 -4.86 -4.81
N LYS A 58 5.51 -3.76 -4.37
CA LYS A 58 6.84 -3.82 -3.76
C LYS A 58 6.85 -4.51 -2.40
N LEU A 59 5.79 -4.34 -1.60
CA LEU A 59 5.62 -5.00 -0.32
C LEU A 59 5.45 -6.52 -0.50
N ASP A 60 4.55 -6.94 -1.41
CA ASP A 60 4.34 -8.35 -1.73
C ASP A 60 5.66 -9.01 -2.19
N ALA A 61 6.40 -8.37 -3.12
CA ALA A 61 7.68 -8.86 -3.58
C ALA A 61 8.76 -8.92 -2.47
N ALA A 62 8.72 -8.01 -1.50
CA ALA A 62 9.63 -8.04 -0.36
C ALA A 62 9.33 -9.20 0.58
N LEU A 63 8.06 -9.46 0.85
CA LEU A 63 7.61 -10.56 1.71
C LEU A 63 7.87 -11.92 1.07
N GLU A 64 7.69 -12.06 -0.25
CA GLU A 64 8.06 -13.27 -1.00
C GLU A 64 9.55 -13.58 -0.88
N ARG A 65 10.41 -12.56 -1.00
CA ARG A 65 11.86 -12.71 -0.80
C ARG A 65 12.22 -13.12 0.62
N LEU A 66 11.62 -12.47 1.62
CA LEU A 66 11.84 -12.81 3.03
C LEU A 66 11.43 -14.26 3.32
N THR A 67 10.27 -14.68 2.83
CA THR A 67 9.81 -16.08 2.96
C THR A 67 10.78 -17.06 2.32
N ALA A 68 11.30 -16.74 1.13
CA ALA A 68 12.27 -17.58 0.42
C ALA A 68 13.63 -17.67 1.14
N GLU A 69 14.07 -16.58 1.78
CA GLU A 69 15.29 -16.55 2.61
C GLU A 69 15.11 -17.36 3.89
N THR A 70 13.96 -17.21 4.57
CA THR A 70 13.60 -17.97 5.78
C THR A 70 13.61 -19.48 5.52
N ARG A 71 13.16 -19.94 4.35
CA ARG A 71 13.15 -21.38 3.97
C ARG A 71 14.53 -21.95 3.59
N ARG A 72 15.53 -21.09 3.34
CA ARG A 72 16.89 -21.50 2.97
C ARG A 72 17.86 -21.52 4.16
N SER A 73 17.48 -20.90 5.28
CA SER A 73 18.22 -20.86 6.54
C SER A 73 17.85 -22.00 7.46
#